data_AF-A0A523D8R0-F1
#
_entry.id   AF-A0A523D8R0-F1
#
_cell.length_a   1.000
_cell.length_b   1.000
_cell.length_c   1.000
_cell.angle_alpha   90.00
_cell.angle_beta   90.00
_cell.angle_gamma   90.00
#
_symmetry.space_group_name_H-M   'P 1'
#
loop_
_entity.id
_entity.type
_entity.pdbx_description
1 polymer ?
#
loop_
_entity_poly.entity_id
_entity_poly.type
_entity_poly.pdbx_seq_one_letter_code
_entity_poly.pdbx_strand_id
1 'polypeptide(L)'
;MGCHHDKEPGLVHCHRGSLAGQFFDSKKEVLSALIRNKTDTLSGSSSASETPQPDTGEPAESSAVLYDRDLYGDWIDTDGDCQDTRQEVLIAESLIPVQFDSWGCNVVSGQWLDPYTGQTFTDPSDLDIDHVVPLAEAHRSGASHWLPQLRTQFANDLLFPGSLIAVSASANRSKGDRDPADWLPPNPAFQCDYVRAWVMAKGYWGLVMDDRERSTIYYVLAGCEQPVRGLSH
;
A
#
# COMPACT_ATOMS: atom_id res chain seq x y z
N MET A 1 -3.29 -1.27 15.60
CA MET A 1 -3.49 -0.02 16.37
C MET A 1 -2.45 1.02 15.95
N GLY A 2 -2.77 1.79 14.92
CA GLY A 2 -1.98 2.92 14.37
C GLY A 2 -2.93 4.03 13.94
N CYS A 3 -2.70 4.67 12.79
CA CYS A 3 -3.57 5.70 12.23
C CYS A 3 -4.87 5.12 11.65
N HIS A 4 -6.04 5.56 12.10
CA HIS A 4 -7.34 5.13 11.59
C HIS A 4 -8.35 6.27 11.58
N HIS A 5 -9.44 6.11 10.83
CA HIS A 5 -10.51 7.11 10.82
C HIS A 5 -11.26 7.14 12.15
N ASP A 6 -11.56 8.34 12.64
CA ASP A 6 -12.57 8.50 13.68
C ASP A 6 -13.98 8.30 13.09
N LYS A 7 -14.97 8.14 13.96
CA LYS A 7 -16.39 7.99 13.60
C LYS A 7 -16.97 9.20 12.84
N GLU A 8 -16.21 10.29 12.69
CA GLU A 8 -16.56 11.43 11.85
C GLU A 8 -15.77 11.38 10.52
N PRO A 9 -16.43 11.57 9.37
CA PRO A 9 -15.76 11.49 8.08
C PRO A 9 -14.70 12.59 7.93
N GLY A 10 -13.45 12.18 7.65
CA GLY A 10 -12.36 13.07 7.28
C GLY A 10 -11.24 13.25 8.30
N LEU A 11 -11.28 12.61 9.47
CA LEU A 11 -10.20 12.71 10.46
C LEU A 11 -9.52 11.35 10.68
N VAL A 12 -8.21 11.29 10.44
CA VAL A 12 -7.37 10.11 10.71
C VAL A 12 -6.53 10.36 11.96
N HIS A 13 -6.66 9.51 12.97
CA HIS A 13 -5.97 9.65 14.25
C HIS A 13 -5.09 8.43 14.58
N CYS A 14 -3.88 8.68 15.08
CA CYS A 14 -2.82 7.68 15.24
C CYS A 14 -2.60 7.27 16.70
N HIS A 15 -2.70 5.98 17.01
CA HIS A 15 -2.51 5.48 18.39
C HIS A 15 -1.11 4.95 18.71
N ARG A 16 -0.30 4.59 17.72
CA ARG A 16 1.07 4.05 17.89
C ARG A 16 1.99 4.44 16.74
N GLY A 17 3.29 4.19 16.93
CA GLY A 17 4.34 4.50 15.95
C GLY A 17 4.87 5.92 16.10
N SER A 18 5.66 6.37 15.12
CA SER A 18 6.29 7.69 15.13
C SER A 18 5.32 8.86 15.01
N LEU A 19 4.04 8.57 14.70
CA LEU A 19 2.93 9.53 14.62
C LEU A 19 1.91 9.37 15.76
N ALA A 20 2.19 8.60 16.81
CA ALA A 20 1.26 8.40 17.92
C ALA A 20 0.79 9.74 18.53
N GLY A 21 -0.52 9.89 18.72
CA GLY A 21 -1.18 11.09 19.24
C GLY A 21 -1.47 12.17 18.19
N GLN A 22 -1.14 11.96 16.91
CA GLN A 22 -1.36 12.93 15.84
C GLN A 22 -2.68 12.68 15.10
N PHE A 23 -3.24 13.77 14.56
CA PHE A 23 -4.46 13.80 13.75
C PHE A 23 -4.13 14.37 12.37
N PHE A 24 -4.80 13.87 11.34
CA PHE A 24 -4.59 14.23 9.95
C PHE A 24 -5.92 14.32 9.22
N ASP A 25 -6.01 15.22 8.24
CA ASP A 25 -7.24 15.44 7.48
C ASP A 25 -7.43 14.38 6.38
N SER A 26 -6.40 13.54 6.13
CA SER A 26 -6.50 12.41 5.22
C SER A 26 -5.37 11.40 5.39
N LYS A 27 -5.59 10.17 4.88
CA LYS A 27 -4.53 9.16 4.74
C LYS A 27 -3.33 9.67 3.91
N LYS A 28 -3.55 10.57 2.94
CA LYS A 28 -2.47 11.18 2.14
C LYS A 28 -1.56 12.07 3.00
N GLU A 29 -2.11 12.75 3.99
CA GLU A 29 -1.33 13.54 4.93
C GLU A 29 -0.56 12.67 5.92
N VAL A 30 -1.15 11.57 6.39
CA VAL A 30 -0.45 10.54 7.18
C VAL A 30 0.77 10.03 6.40
N LEU A 31 0.58 9.69 5.12
CA LEU A 31 1.68 9.22 4.25
C LEU A 31 2.77 10.28 4.11
N SER A 32 2.38 11.53 3.87
CA SER A 32 3.31 12.65 3.77
C SER A 32 4.08 12.87 5.07
N ALA A 33 3.45 12.68 6.23
CA ALA A 33 4.08 12.79 7.53
C ALA A 33 5.04 11.63 7.82
N LEU A 34 4.68 10.40 7.46
CA LEU A 34 5.56 9.23 7.56
C LEU A 34 6.82 9.40 6.70
N ILE A 35 6.66 9.90 5.47
CA ILE A 35 7.79 10.20 4.57
C ILE A 35 8.72 11.23 5.20
N ARG A 36 8.19 12.36 5.69
CA ARG A 36 8.98 13.41 6.37
C ARG A 36 9.77 12.88 7.56
N ASN A 37 9.12 12.12 8.43
CA ASN A 37 9.73 11.59 9.64
C ASN A 37 10.86 10.57 9.33
N LYS A 38 10.70 9.80 8.25
CA LYS A 38 11.75 8.88 7.75
C LYS A 38 12.94 9.65 7.17
N THR A 39 12.72 10.75 6.45
CA THR A 39 13.81 11.63 5.98
C THR A 39 14.54 12.34 7.12
N ASP A 40 13.83 12.78 8.17
CA ASP A 40 14.45 13.43 9.34
C ASP A 40 15.29 12.43 10.16
N THR A 41 14.81 11.19 10.29
CA THR A 41 15.55 10.10 10.96
C THR A 41 16.83 9.74 10.18
N LEU A 42 16.79 9.78 8.85
CA LEU A 42 17.96 9.54 8.00
C LEU A 42 18.95 10.72 7.98
N SER A 43 18.47 11.96 8.12
CA SER A 43 19.32 13.16 8.19
C SER A 43 19.98 13.36 9.57
N GLY A 44 19.48 12.70 10.63
CA GLY A 44 19.98 12.82 12.00
C GLY A 44 21.16 11.91 12.35
N SER A 45 21.52 10.95 11.50
CA SER A 45 22.64 10.03 11.75
C SER A 45 23.86 10.40 10.92
N SER A 46 24.60 11.42 11.38
CA SER A 46 25.95 11.70 10.89
C SER A 46 26.93 11.70 12.05
N SER A 47 27.62 10.56 12.26
CA SER A 47 28.99 10.53 12.79
C SER A 47 29.67 9.17 12.61
N ALA A 48 30.86 9.25 12.02
CA ALA A 48 32.02 8.33 12.05
C ALA A 48 31.98 6.97 11.30
N SER A 49 32.71 7.00 10.18
CA SER A 49 33.56 5.98 9.56
C SER A 49 33.76 4.63 10.25
N GLU A 50 33.39 3.56 9.55
CA GLU A 50 34.21 2.36 9.37
C GLU A 50 33.79 1.71 8.05
N THR A 51 34.74 1.41 7.17
CA THR A 51 34.50 0.77 5.87
C THR A 51 34.41 -0.75 6.05
N PRO A 52 33.29 -1.42 5.73
CA PRO A 52 33.29 -2.86 5.49
C PRO A 52 33.45 -3.13 3.99
N GLN A 53 34.35 -4.05 3.67
CA GLN A 53 34.48 -4.68 2.34
C GLN A 53 33.16 -5.36 1.90
N PRO A 54 32.95 -5.55 0.58
CA PRO A 54 31.69 -6.06 0.06
C PRO A 54 31.56 -7.55 0.39
N ASP A 55 30.60 -7.89 1.23
CA ASP A 55 30.04 -9.24 1.25
C ASP A 55 28.94 -9.27 0.17
N THR A 56 29.23 -9.97 -0.92
CA THR A 56 28.36 -10.11 -2.08
C THR A 56 27.24 -11.08 -1.74
N GLY A 57 26.14 -10.57 -1.19
CA GLY A 57 24.97 -11.37 -0.92
C GLY A 57 23.85 -10.59 -0.25
N GLU A 58 23.42 -9.45 -0.82
CA GLU A 58 22.09 -8.94 -0.47
C GLU A 58 21.06 -10.05 -0.78
N PRO A 59 20.18 -10.42 0.15
CA PRO A 59 19.11 -11.36 -0.16
C PRO A 59 18.25 -10.76 -1.28
N ALA A 60 18.23 -11.42 -2.42
CA ALA A 60 17.39 -11.06 -3.56
C ALA A 60 16.06 -11.81 -3.48
N GLU A 61 15.02 -11.25 -4.11
CA GLU A 61 13.73 -11.94 -4.29
C GLU A 61 13.96 -13.32 -4.94
N SER A 62 13.26 -14.36 -4.46
CA SER A 62 13.40 -15.71 -4.98
C SER A 62 12.06 -16.34 -5.36
N SER A 63 11.89 -16.59 -6.65
CA SER A 63 10.76 -17.34 -7.21
C SER A 63 10.77 -18.84 -6.88
N ALA A 64 11.84 -19.34 -6.26
CA ALA A 64 11.94 -20.74 -5.82
C ALA A 64 11.17 -21.02 -4.52
N VAL A 65 10.72 -19.97 -3.81
CA VAL A 65 9.92 -20.13 -2.59
C VAL A 65 8.47 -20.41 -2.98
N LEU A 66 7.96 -21.59 -2.60
CA LEU A 66 6.57 -21.96 -2.86
C LEU A 66 5.62 -21.06 -2.05
N TYR A 67 4.74 -20.37 -2.76
CA TYR A 67 3.70 -19.54 -2.20
C TYR A 67 2.44 -20.34 -1.89
N ASP A 68 1.84 -20.07 -0.72
CA ASP A 68 0.52 -20.54 -0.32
C ASP A 68 -0.27 -19.36 0.27
N ARG A 69 -1.45 -19.09 -0.30
CA ARG A 69 -2.33 -17.98 0.09
C ARG A 69 -2.84 -18.14 1.52
N ASP A 70 -3.04 -19.35 1.99
CA ASP A 70 -3.63 -19.63 3.30
C ASP A 70 -2.70 -19.19 4.45
N LEU A 71 -1.40 -19.02 4.16
CA LEU A 71 -0.40 -18.53 5.12
C LEU A 71 -0.62 -17.08 5.58
N TYR A 72 -1.45 -16.32 4.87
CA TYR A 72 -1.74 -14.91 5.15
C TYR A 72 -3.10 -14.70 5.84
N GLY A 73 -3.96 -15.72 5.88
CA GLY A 73 -5.28 -15.67 6.48
C GLY A 73 -6.31 -14.84 5.70
N ASP A 74 -7.50 -14.68 6.28
CA ASP A 74 -8.60 -13.93 5.70
C ASP A 74 -8.56 -12.44 6.10
N TRP A 75 -9.50 -11.68 5.54
CA TRP A 75 -9.78 -10.33 6.04
C TRP A 75 -10.27 -10.41 7.48
N ILE A 76 -9.71 -9.56 8.34
CA ILE A 76 -10.06 -9.54 9.76
C ILE A 76 -10.89 -8.31 10.09
N ASP A 77 -11.81 -8.50 11.03
CA ASP A 77 -12.50 -7.43 11.76
C ASP A 77 -11.70 -7.16 13.04
N THR A 78 -11.00 -6.02 13.08
CA THR A 78 -10.06 -5.70 14.18
C THR A 78 -10.75 -5.03 15.36
N ASP A 79 -11.83 -4.29 15.13
CA ASP A 79 -12.51 -3.50 16.16
C ASP A 79 -13.85 -4.11 16.62
N GLY A 80 -14.28 -5.19 15.97
CA GLY A 80 -15.41 -6.01 16.36
C GLY A 80 -16.75 -5.41 15.93
N ASP A 81 -16.76 -4.54 14.93
CA ASP A 81 -17.95 -3.85 14.45
C ASP A 81 -18.67 -4.58 13.30
N CYS A 82 -18.21 -5.78 12.92
CA CYS A 82 -18.58 -6.64 11.80
C CYS A 82 -18.07 -6.23 10.41
N GLN A 83 -17.34 -5.11 10.28
CA GLN A 83 -16.76 -4.64 9.03
C GLN A 83 -15.32 -5.16 8.96
N ASP A 84 -15.11 -6.18 8.12
CA ASP A 84 -13.75 -6.69 7.92
C ASP A 84 -12.88 -5.65 7.18
N THR A 85 -11.58 -5.93 7.11
CA THR A 85 -10.59 -5.08 6.43
C THR A 85 -11.00 -4.69 5.01
N ARG A 86 -11.73 -5.53 4.26
CA ARG A 86 -12.22 -5.14 2.93
C ARG A 86 -13.27 -4.04 3.04
N GLN A 87 -14.23 -4.19 3.94
CA GLN A 87 -15.28 -3.18 4.17
C GLN A 87 -14.66 -1.86 4.62
N GLU A 88 -13.68 -1.92 5.51
CA GLU A 88 -12.94 -0.75 6.00
C GLU A 88 -12.27 0.06 4.88
N VAL A 89 -11.66 -0.61 3.90
CA VAL A 89 -11.07 0.08 2.75
C VAL A 89 -12.16 0.69 1.87
N LEU A 90 -13.26 -0.03 1.61
CA LEU A 90 -14.37 0.49 0.82
C LEU A 90 -15.00 1.74 1.45
N ILE A 91 -15.19 1.75 2.77
CA ILE A 91 -15.71 2.89 3.51
C ILE A 91 -14.74 4.06 3.42
N ALA A 92 -13.46 3.81 3.70
CA ALA A 92 -12.45 4.85 3.77
C ALA A 92 -12.13 5.51 2.42
N GLU A 93 -12.30 4.80 1.30
CA GLU A 93 -11.94 5.30 -0.04
C GLU A 93 -13.13 5.78 -0.87
N SER A 94 -14.35 5.61 -0.37
CA SER A 94 -15.52 6.15 -1.06
C SER A 94 -15.52 7.68 -1.03
N LEU A 95 -15.71 8.30 -2.19
CA LEU A 95 -15.80 9.74 -2.40
C LEU A 95 -17.12 10.33 -1.88
N ILE A 96 -18.10 9.47 -1.61
CA ILE A 96 -19.40 9.82 -1.01
C ILE A 96 -19.70 8.88 0.16
N PRO A 97 -20.62 9.23 1.07
CA PRO A 97 -21.06 8.29 2.10
C PRO A 97 -21.55 6.98 1.48
N VAL A 98 -21.00 5.85 1.96
CA VAL A 98 -21.43 4.52 1.53
C VAL A 98 -22.82 4.19 2.05
N GLN A 99 -23.49 3.24 1.40
CA GLN A 99 -24.67 2.58 1.93
C GLN A 99 -24.32 1.17 2.35
N PHE A 100 -24.92 0.73 3.45
CA PHE A 100 -24.74 -0.60 3.99
C PHE A 100 -25.94 -1.50 3.68
N ASP A 101 -25.72 -2.81 3.77
CA ASP A 101 -26.81 -3.79 3.82
C ASP A 101 -27.70 -3.59 5.07
N SER A 102 -28.74 -4.40 5.19
CA SER A 102 -29.67 -4.31 6.33
C SER A 102 -29.05 -4.61 7.69
N TRP A 103 -27.87 -5.24 7.72
CA TRP A 103 -27.16 -5.61 8.94
C TRP A 103 -26.11 -4.58 9.35
N GLY A 104 -25.74 -3.66 8.45
CA GLY A 104 -24.72 -2.64 8.69
C GLY A 104 -23.28 -3.14 8.51
N CYS A 105 -23.09 -4.37 8.03
CA CYS A 105 -21.77 -5.02 7.97
C CYS A 105 -21.12 -4.90 6.59
N ASN A 106 -21.92 -4.89 5.52
CA ASN A 106 -21.39 -4.90 4.16
C ASN A 106 -21.75 -3.61 3.42
N VAL A 107 -20.76 -3.01 2.77
CA VAL A 107 -20.98 -1.92 1.81
C VAL A 107 -21.71 -2.47 0.59
N VAL A 108 -22.82 -1.85 0.21
CA VAL A 108 -23.63 -2.22 -0.96
C VAL A 108 -23.63 -1.14 -2.05
N SER A 109 -23.25 0.10 -1.73
CA SER A 109 -23.00 1.14 -2.74
C SER A 109 -22.13 2.27 -2.18
N GLY A 110 -21.50 3.00 -3.09
CA GLY A 110 -20.63 4.14 -2.79
C GLY A 110 -20.17 4.79 -4.09
N GLN A 111 -19.04 5.49 -4.06
CA GLN A 111 -18.39 6.00 -5.26
C GLN A 111 -16.88 5.93 -5.09
N TRP A 112 -16.19 5.16 -5.92
CA TRP A 112 -14.75 4.97 -5.85
C TRP A 112 -14.11 5.41 -7.17
N LEU A 113 -13.03 6.19 -7.08
CA LEU A 113 -12.16 6.46 -8.22
C LEU A 113 -11.03 5.43 -8.21
N ASP A 114 -11.09 4.46 -9.13
CA ASP A 114 -10.06 3.44 -9.28
C ASP A 114 -8.75 4.10 -9.75
N PRO A 115 -7.70 4.11 -8.93
CA PRO A 115 -6.45 4.74 -9.32
C PRO A 115 -5.76 4.00 -10.48
N TYR A 116 -6.00 2.69 -10.65
CA TYR A 116 -5.34 1.91 -11.70
C TYR A 116 -5.83 2.23 -13.09
N THR A 117 -7.14 2.47 -13.26
CA THR A 117 -7.73 2.73 -14.57
C THR A 117 -8.19 4.17 -14.77
N GLY A 118 -8.32 4.95 -13.67
CA GLY A 118 -8.93 6.28 -13.67
C GLY A 118 -10.45 6.26 -13.83
N GLN A 119 -11.09 5.10 -13.78
CA GLN A 119 -12.54 4.95 -13.89
C GLN A 119 -13.22 5.11 -12.54
N THR A 120 -14.49 5.51 -12.55
CA THR A 120 -15.32 5.58 -11.35
C THR A 120 -16.27 4.40 -11.27
N PHE A 121 -16.35 3.78 -10.10
CA PHE A 121 -17.25 2.66 -9.80
C PHE A 121 -18.22 3.04 -8.69
N THR A 122 -19.42 2.46 -8.72
CA THR A 122 -20.45 2.66 -7.68
C THR A 122 -20.94 1.36 -7.06
N ASP A 123 -20.67 0.24 -7.71
CA ASP A 123 -20.96 -1.10 -7.20
C ASP A 123 -19.68 -1.68 -6.58
N PRO A 124 -19.67 -1.99 -5.27
CA PRO A 124 -18.50 -2.56 -4.61
C PRO A 124 -18.09 -3.95 -5.15
N SER A 125 -18.96 -4.66 -5.87
CA SER A 125 -18.63 -5.94 -6.50
C SER A 125 -17.74 -5.82 -7.73
N ASP A 126 -17.65 -4.64 -8.33
CA ASP A 126 -16.71 -4.34 -9.42
C ASP A 126 -15.28 -4.07 -8.92
N LEU A 127 -15.10 -3.98 -7.60
CA LEU A 127 -13.85 -3.61 -6.95
C LEU A 127 -13.25 -4.77 -6.15
N ASP A 128 -11.95 -4.97 -6.32
CA ASP A 128 -11.13 -5.75 -5.40
C ASP A 128 -10.38 -4.79 -4.44
N ILE A 129 -10.05 -5.29 -3.24
CA ILE A 129 -9.06 -4.63 -2.39
C ILE A 129 -7.71 -5.25 -2.73
N ASP A 130 -6.87 -4.48 -3.41
CA ASP A 130 -5.54 -4.92 -3.81
C ASP A 130 -4.52 -4.62 -2.73
N HIS A 131 -3.63 -5.59 -2.48
CA HIS A 131 -2.36 -5.32 -1.82
C HIS A 131 -1.43 -4.70 -2.84
N VAL A 132 -1.12 -3.41 -2.71
CA VAL A 132 -0.22 -2.71 -3.66
C VAL A 132 1.04 -3.52 -3.90
N VAL A 133 1.61 -4.09 -2.84
CA VAL A 133 2.60 -5.19 -2.90
C VAL A 133 1.86 -6.53 -2.75
N PRO A 134 1.69 -7.35 -3.81
CA PRO A 134 0.93 -8.60 -3.74
C PRO A 134 1.45 -9.56 -2.67
N LEU A 135 0.56 -10.35 -2.06
CA LEU A 135 0.96 -11.32 -1.03
C LEU A 135 2.03 -12.31 -1.51
N ALA A 136 1.93 -12.80 -2.75
CA ALA A 136 2.90 -13.72 -3.34
C ALA A 136 4.24 -13.06 -3.65
N GLU A 137 4.22 -11.79 -4.08
CA GLU A 137 5.43 -10.99 -4.23
C GLU A 137 6.11 -10.82 -2.87
N ALA A 138 5.36 -10.37 -1.86
CA ALA A 138 5.91 -10.18 -0.52
C ALA A 138 6.52 -11.47 0.03
N HIS A 139 5.92 -12.62 -0.29
CA HIS A 139 6.42 -13.94 0.07
C HIS A 139 7.83 -14.20 -0.46
N ARG A 140 8.05 -13.93 -1.76
CA ARG A 140 9.34 -14.09 -2.43
C ARG A 140 10.36 -13.04 -1.97
N SER A 141 9.88 -11.88 -1.56
CA SER A 141 10.69 -10.74 -1.08
C SER A 141 10.99 -10.75 0.42
N GLY A 142 10.70 -11.86 1.11
CA GLY A 142 11.16 -12.12 2.47
C GLY A 142 10.06 -12.48 3.48
N ALA A 143 8.78 -12.27 3.15
CA ALA A 143 7.68 -12.60 4.04
C ALA A 143 7.51 -14.11 4.28
N SER A 144 8.12 -14.96 3.46
CA SER A 144 8.20 -16.41 3.71
C SER A 144 8.90 -16.76 5.03
N HIS A 145 9.81 -15.91 5.51
CA HIS A 145 10.53 -16.09 6.77
C HIS A 145 9.78 -15.51 7.98
N TRP A 146 8.66 -14.83 7.77
CA TRP A 146 7.91 -14.20 8.85
C TRP A 146 7.13 -15.22 9.67
N LEU A 147 6.92 -14.85 10.94
CA LEU A 147 5.92 -15.53 11.78
C LEU A 147 4.52 -15.36 11.17
N PRO A 148 3.60 -16.34 11.35
CA PRO A 148 2.25 -16.27 10.81
C PRO A 148 1.52 -14.97 11.16
N GLN A 149 1.67 -14.47 12.39
CA GLN A 149 1.03 -13.25 12.86
C GLN A 149 1.48 -12.01 12.10
N LEU A 150 2.72 -11.97 11.61
CA LEU A 150 3.23 -10.83 10.86
C LEU A 150 2.70 -10.86 9.41
N ARG A 151 2.53 -12.06 8.82
CA ARG A 151 1.86 -12.22 7.52
C ARG A 151 0.41 -11.77 7.56
N THR A 152 -0.33 -12.14 8.61
CA THR A 152 -1.71 -11.66 8.80
C THR A 152 -1.77 -10.15 9.01
N GLN A 153 -0.82 -9.56 9.75
CA GLN A 153 -0.74 -8.10 9.89
C GLN A 153 -0.46 -7.39 8.57
N PHE A 154 0.48 -7.90 7.76
CA PHE A 154 0.73 -7.37 6.41
C PHE A 154 -0.52 -7.46 5.53
N ALA A 155 -1.19 -8.61 5.55
CA ALA A 155 -2.39 -8.83 4.76
C ALA A 155 -3.55 -7.90 5.15
N ASN A 156 -3.58 -7.39 6.39
CA ASN A 156 -4.65 -6.57 6.93
C ASN A 156 -4.18 -5.17 7.36
N ASP A 157 -3.10 -4.66 6.78
CA ASP A 157 -2.53 -3.38 7.18
C ASP A 157 -3.38 -2.21 6.67
N LEU A 158 -4.21 -1.65 7.54
CA LEU A 158 -4.96 -0.40 7.29
C LEU A 158 -4.18 0.85 7.73
N LEU A 159 -3.00 0.69 8.34
CA LEU A 159 -2.25 1.76 8.99
C LEU A 159 -1.28 2.46 8.04
N PHE A 160 -0.69 1.70 7.12
CA PHE A 160 0.16 2.25 6.08
C PHE A 160 -0.70 2.71 4.89
N PRO A 161 -0.82 4.03 4.61
CA PRO A 161 -1.64 4.49 3.50
C PRO A 161 -1.16 3.93 2.16
N GLY A 162 -2.06 3.28 1.42
CA GLY A 162 -1.75 2.69 0.13
C GLY A 162 -1.09 1.31 0.20
N SER A 163 -1.10 0.61 1.34
CA SER A 163 -0.88 -0.84 1.39
C SER A 163 -2.04 -1.60 0.74
N LEU A 164 -3.26 -1.18 1.07
CA LEU A 164 -4.53 -1.71 0.59
C LEU A 164 -5.31 -0.59 -0.11
N ILE A 165 -5.78 -0.85 -1.32
CA ILE A 165 -6.55 0.11 -2.13
C ILE A 165 -7.71 -0.57 -2.86
N ALA A 166 -8.83 0.12 -2.98
CA ALA A 166 -9.97 -0.31 -3.79
C ALA A 166 -9.70 0.01 -5.28
N VAL A 167 -9.64 -1.03 -6.10
CA VAL A 167 -9.30 -0.93 -7.53
C VAL A 167 -10.24 -1.80 -8.35
N SER A 168 -10.31 -1.55 -9.67
CA SER A 168 -11.08 -2.42 -10.57
C SER A 168 -10.63 -3.88 -10.41
N ALA A 169 -11.59 -4.79 -10.21
CA ALA A 169 -11.28 -6.22 -10.12
C ALA A 169 -10.55 -6.73 -11.37
N SER A 170 -10.87 -6.16 -12.55
CA SER A 170 -10.19 -6.52 -13.80
C SER A 170 -8.72 -6.09 -13.83
N ALA A 171 -8.42 -4.87 -13.37
CA ALA A 171 -7.07 -4.33 -13.32
C ALA A 171 -6.23 -5.08 -12.27
N ASN A 172 -6.81 -5.38 -11.11
CA ASN A 172 -6.17 -6.16 -10.06
C ASN A 172 -5.82 -7.59 -10.53
N ARG A 173 -6.76 -8.28 -11.18
CA ARG A 173 -6.51 -9.62 -11.75
C ARG A 173 -5.50 -9.58 -12.88
N SER A 174 -5.46 -8.48 -13.64
CA SER A 174 -4.39 -8.23 -14.61
C SER A 174 -3.06 -8.07 -13.89
N LYS A 175 -2.94 -7.27 -12.82
CA LYS A 175 -1.71 -7.17 -12.02
C LYS A 175 -1.21 -8.54 -11.54
N GLY A 176 -2.07 -9.30 -10.85
CA GLY A 176 -1.69 -10.57 -10.26
C GLY A 176 -0.61 -10.39 -9.19
N ASP A 177 0.44 -11.21 -9.24
CA ASP A 177 1.59 -11.14 -8.33
C ASP A 177 2.83 -10.47 -8.94
N ARG A 178 2.64 -9.70 -10.02
CA ARG A 178 3.71 -9.01 -10.73
C ARG A 178 4.19 -7.78 -9.99
N ASP A 179 5.49 -7.55 -10.10
CA ASP A 179 6.18 -6.37 -9.59
C ASP A 179 6.09 -5.19 -10.60
N PRO A 180 6.60 -4.00 -10.23
CA PRO A 180 6.69 -2.85 -11.14
C PRO A 180 7.46 -3.10 -12.45
N ALA A 181 8.34 -4.11 -12.52
CA ALA A 181 9.07 -4.42 -13.75
C ALA A 181 8.19 -5.13 -14.79
N ASP A 182 7.23 -5.94 -14.35
CA ASP A 182 6.36 -6.72 -15.22
C ASP A 182 4.92 -6.18 -15.29
N TRP A 183 4.54 -5.25 -14.41
CA TRP A 183 3.24 -4.57 -14.44
C TRP A 183 3.29 -3.17 -13.82
N LEU A 184 2.71 -2.20 -14.53
CA LEU A 184 2.38 -0.87 -14.01
C LEU A 184 0.90 -0.59 -14.26
N PRO A 185 0.26 0.26 -13.43
CA PRO A 185 -1.10 0.68 -13.66
C PRO A 185 -1.29 1.26 -15.08
N PRO A 186 -2.37 0.89 -15.79
CA PRO A 186 -2.63 1.41 -17.13
C PRO A 186 -2.90 2.92 -17.13
N ASN A 187 -3.35 3.50 -16.02
CA ASN A 187 -3.46 4.94 -15.83
C ASN A 187 -2.08 5.58 -15.56
N PRO A 188 -1.50 6.33 -16.51
CA PRO A 188 -0.16 6.90 -16.35
C PRO A 188 -0.10 7.95 -15.23
N ALA A 189 -1.22 8.64 -14.96
CA ALA A 189 -1.27 9.67 -13.91
C ALA A 189 -1.04 9.08 -12.50
N PHE A 190 -1.27 7.78 -12.32
CA PHE A 190 -1.09 7.10 -11.04
C PHE A 190 0.24 6.35 -10.93
N GLN A 191 0.99 6.14 -12.01
CA GLN A 191 2.21 5.32 -11.98
C GLN A 191 3.25 5.82 -10.98
N CYS A 192 3.40 7.14 -10.86
CA CYS A 192 4.30 7.76 -9.88
C CYS A 192 3.90 7.46 -8.44
N ASP A 193 2.61 7.56 -8.13
CA ASP A 193 2.12 7.29 -6.78
C ASP A 193 2.14 5.80 -6.46
N TYR A 194 1.88 4.95 -7.46
CA TYR A 194 2.03 3.49 -7.36
C TYR A 194 3.45 3.09 -6.97
N VAL A 195 4.48 3.52 -7.71
CA VAL A 195 5.87 3.13 -7.39
C VAL A 195 6.35 3.72 -6.06
N ARG A 196 5.87 4.90 -5.66
CA ARG A 196 6.16 5.48 -4.33
C ARG A 196 5.52 4.64 -3.21
N ALA A 197 4.24 4.29 -3.34
CA ALA A 197 3.55 3.44 -2.38
C ALA A 197 4.24 2.08 -2.27
N TRP A 198 4.63 1.50 -3.41
CA TRP A 198 5.37 0.26 -3.48
C TRP A 198 6.71 0.31 -2.71
N VAL A 199 7.55 1.32 -2.96
CA VAL A 199 8.83 1.50 -2.26
C VAL A 199 8.63 1.69 -0.76
N MET A 200 7.66 2.50 -0.39
CA MET A 200 7.38 2.79 1.01
C MET A 200 6.82 1.57 1.74
N ALA A 201 5.94 0.78 1.11
CA ALA A 201 5.40 -0.46 1.65
C ALA A 201 6.50 -1.51 1.85
N LYS A 202 7.32 -1.78 0.83
CA LYS A 202 8.46 -2.71 0.94
C LYS A 202 9.44 -2.26 2.02
N GLY A 203 9.75 -0.96 2.08
CA GLY A 203 10.63 -0.40 3.10
C GLY A 203 10.03 -0.32 4.50
N TYR A 204 8.70 -0.35 4.66
CA TYR A 204 8.02 -0.41 5.96
C TYR A 204 7.99 -1.85 6.50
N TRP A 205 7.76 -2.82 5.60
CA TRP A 205 7.68 -4.24 5.94
C TRP A 205 9.03 -4.98 5.90
N GLY A 206 10.11 -4.31 5.47
CA GLY A 206 11.43 -4.94 5.37
C GLY A 206 11.53 -5.98 4.25
N LEU A 207 10.78 -5.77 3.17
CA LEU A 207 10.81 -6.59 1.97
C LEU A 207 11.93 -6.12 1.04
N VAL A 208 12.60 -7.06 0.37
CA VAL A 208 13.66 -6.77 -0.60
C VAL A 208 13.09 -6.51 -1.99
N MET A 209 13.91 -5.95 -2.87
CA MET A 209 13.58 -5.76 -4.28
C MET A 209 14.65 -6.41 -5.15
N ASP A 210 14.23 -6.99 -6.27
CA ASP A 210 15.19 -7.49 -7.25
C ASP A 210 15.77 -6.37 -8.14
N ASP A 211 16.76 -6.71 -8.98
CA ASP A 211 17.44 -5.73 -9.83
C ASP A 211 16.55 -5.11 -10.91
N ARG A 212 15.64 -5.90 -11.50
CA ARG A 212 14.72 -5.43 -12.56
C ARG A 212 13.68 -4.49 -11.96
N GLU A 213 13.16 -4.88 -10.81
CA GLU A 213 12.23 -4.11 -10.02
C GLU A 213 12.82 -2.76 -9.63
N ARG A 214 14.00 -2.75 -8.98
CA ARG A 214 14.72 -1.54 -8.59
C ARG A 214 14.94 -0.63 -9.80
N SER A 215 15.48 -1.17 -10.88
CA SER A 215 15.78 -0.41 -12.10
C SER A 215 14.53 0.26 -12.68
N THR A 216 13.39 -0.45 -12.69
CA THR A 216 12.13 0.08 -13.21
C THR A 216 11.58 1.18 -12.33
N ILE A 217 11.59 0.98 -11.00
CA ILE A 217 11.19 2.00 -10.03
C ILE A 217 12.02 3.27 -10.21
N TYR A 218 13.35 3.17 -10.33
CA TYR A 218 14.23 4.32 -10.56
C TYR A 218 13.86 5.05 -11.86
N TYR A 219 13.60 4.32 -12.95
CA TYR A 219 13.23 4.92 -14.22
C TYR A 219 11.90 5.67 -14.16
N VAL A 220 10.87 5.06 -13.55
CA VAL A 220 9.55 5.70 -13.38
C VAL A 220 9.68 6.95 -12.52
N LEU A 221 10.35 6.86 -11.36
CA LEU A 221 10.52 8.00 -10.45
C LEU A 221 11.29 9.16 -11.08
N ALA A 222 12.32 8.89 -11.90
CA ALA A 222 13.04 9.93 -12.63
C ALA A 222 12.14 10.70 -13.62
N GLY A 223 11.11 10.04 -14.16
CA GLY A 223 10.09 10.66 -15.01
C GLY A 223 9.07 11.51 -14.24
N CYS A 224 8.84 11.20 -12.96
CA CYS A 224 7.85 11.87 -12.12
C CYS A 224 8.22 13.30 -11.71
N GLU A 225 9.51 13.64 -11.76
CA GLU A 225 10.04 14.95 -11.39
C GLU A 225 10.13 15.92 -12.58
N GLN A 226 9.77 15.46 -13.78
CA GLN A 226 9.78 16.29 -14.98
C GLN A 226 8.47 17.11 -15.06
N PRO A 227 8.54 18.45 -15.20
CA PRO A 227 7.34 19.23 -15.49
C PRO A 227 6.74 18.73 -16.80
N VAL A 228 5.43 18.49 -16.79
CA VAL A 228 4.67 18.04 -17.97
C VAL A 228 4.96 19.01 -19.12
N ARG A 229 5.77 18.60 -20.10
CA ARG A 229 6.01 19.41 -21.29
C ARG A 229 4.72 19.44 -22.09
N GLY A 230 3.93 20.50 -21.93
CA GLY A 230 2.82 20.77 -22.84
C GLY A 230 1.65 21.53 -22.24
N LEU A 231 1.87 22.77 -21.80
CA LEU A 231 0.87 23.84 -21.90
C LEU A 231 1.60 25.16 -22.12
N SER A 232 1.94 25.43 -23.38
CA SER A 232 2.23 26.78 -23.85
C SER A 232 0.92 27.57 -23.83
N HIS A 233 0.86 28.64 -23.03
CA HIS A 233 -0.08 29.75 -23.25
C HIS A 233 0.62 30.83 -24.07
#